data_AF-A0A0Q9PEM9-F1
#
_entry.id   AF-A0A0Q9PEM9-F1
#
_cell.length_a   1.000
_cell.length_b   1.000
_cell.length_c   1.000
_cell.angle_alpha   90.00
_cell.angle_beta   90.00
_cell.angle_gamma   90.00
#
_symmetry.space_group_name_H-M   'P 1'
#
loop_
_entity.id
_entity.type
_entity.pdbx_description
1 polymer ?
#
loop_
_entity_poly.entity_id
_entity_poly.type
_entity_poly.pdbx_seq_one_letter_code
_entity_poly.pdbx_strand_id
1 'polypeptide(L)'
;MSSSEPVALRLIDREFLIACEPEERDGLLEAAGFLDRKMRELRANAKAPSFERLAVLTAISVTHEFLSLRKQHDNQEQRLSDGLAALRSKLDAALEGEPLKR
;
A
#
# COMPACT_ATOMS: atom_id res chain seq x y z
N MET A 1 7.76 16.22 23.04
CA MET A 1 7.15 17.37 22.36
C MET A 1 7.68 17.33 20.95
N SER A 2 7.07 16.51 20.11
CA SER A 2 7.48 16.35 18.72
C SER A 2 7.07 17.63 17.97
N SER A 3 8.04 18.33 17.42
CA SER A 3 7.82 19.59 16.73
C SER A 3 7.49 19.28 15.27
N SER A 4 6.21 19.38 14.92
CA SER A 4 5.76 19.30 13.53
C SER A 4 6.41 20.42 12.70
N GLU A 5 7.26 20.06 11.76
CA GLU A 5 7.88 20.99 10.82
C GLU A 5 7.06 21.05 9.53
N PRO A 6 6.80 22.24 8.96
CA PRO A 6 6.12 22.36 7.69
C PRO A 6 7.03 21.88 6.56
N VAL A 7 6.62 20.83 5.86
CA VAL A 7 7.32 20.29 4.69
C VAL A 7 6.66 20.78 3.41
N ALA A 8 7.47 21.40 2.55
CA ALA A 8 7.05 21.82 1.21
C ALA A 8 7.09 20.64 0.23
N LEU A 9 5.95 20.35 -0.39
CA LEU A 9 5.77 19.31 -1.38
C LEU A 9 5.32 19.93 -2.69
N ARG A 10 5.90 19.46 -3.80
CA ARG A 10 5.53 19.92 -5.13
C ARG A 10 4.80 18.82 -5.90
N LEU A 11 3.55 19.07 -6.27
CA LEU A 11 2.70 18.17 -7.03
C LEU A 11 2.35 18.81 -8.38
N ILE A 12 2.81 18.20 -9.46
CA ILE A 12 2.80 18.73 -10.83
C ILE A 12 3.50 20.09 -10.91
N ASP A 13 2.75 21.17 -10.67
CA ASP A 13 3.12 22.57 -10.85
C ASP A 13 2.64 23.42 -9.66
N ARG A 14 2.17 22.78 -8.57
CA ARG A 14 1.67 23.44 -7.37
C ARG A 14 2.47 23.00 -6.15
N GLU A 15 2.72 23.95 -5.27
CA GLU A 15 3.40 23.73 -4.00
C GLU A 15 2.37 23.66 -2.86
N PHE A 16 2.58 22.71 -1.96
CA PHE A 16 1.74 22.45 -0.79
C PHE A 16 2.62 22.36 0.45
N LEU A 17 2.18 22.99 1.53
CA LEU A 17 2.82 22.89 2.84
C LEU A 17 2.01 21.94 3.70
N ILE A 18 2.63 20.85 4.13
CA ILE A 18 2.03 19.88 5.03
C ILE A 18 2.85 19.83 6.30
N ALA A 19 2.20 20.01 7.44
CA ALA A 19 2.82 19.81 8.74
C ALA A 19 2.98 18.32 8.98
N CYS A 20 4.20 17.84 9.18
CA CYS A 20 4.47 16.45 9.52
C CYS A 20 5.51 16.36 10.63
N GLU A 21 5.49 15.26 11.37
CA GLU A 21 6.56 14.96 12.31
C GLU A 21 7.84 14.54 11.55
N PRO A 22 9.03 14.74 12.14
CA PRO A 22 10.31 14.43 11.48
C PRO A 22 10.40 12.98 10.99
N GLU A 23 9.81 12.03 11.73
CA GLU A 23 9.83 10.60 11.42
C GLU A 23 8.98 10.23 10.19
N GLU A 24 7.93 11.00 9.91
CA GLU A 24 7.01 10.75 8.79
C GLU A 24 7.42 11.48 7.50
N ARG A 25 8.38 12.41 7.61
CA ARG A 25 8.82 13.27 6.50
C ARG A 25 9.24 12.48 5.27
N ASP A 26 10.07 11.44 5.44
CA ASP A 26 10.58 10.66 4.31
C ASP A 26 9.46 9.89 3.61
N GLY A 27 8.55 9.29 4.37
CA GLY A 27 7.37 8.61 3.83
C GLY A 27 6.44 9.57 3.09
N LEU A 28 6.28 10.79 3.60
CA LEU A 28 5.48 11.83 2.95
C LEU A 28 6.11 12.30 1.64
N LEU A 29 7.43 12.47 1.59
CA LEU A 29 8.16 12.84 0.37
C LEU A 29 8.07 11.75 -0.69
N GLU A 30 8.19 10.49 -0.29
CA GLU A 30 8.01 9.34 -1.18
C GLU A 30 6.58 9.29 -1.74
N ALA A 31 5.58 9.44 -0.88
CA ALA A 31 4.17 9.48 -1.26
C ALA A 31 3.86 10.63 -2.23
N ALA A 32 4.42 11.82 -1.98
CA ALA A 32 4.28 12.96 -2.86
C ALA A 32 4.92 12.72 -4.24
N GLY A 33 6.12 12.12 -4.27
CA GLY A 33 6.79 11.74 -5.51
C GLY A 33 6.03 10.67 -6.30
N PHE A 34 5.43 9.70 -5.61
CA PHE A 34 4.54 8.70 -6.23
C PHE A 34 3.29 9.36 -6.82
N LEU A 35 2.64 10.25 -6.06
CA LEU A 35 1.45 10.96 -6.51
C LEU A 35 1.75 11.84 -7.74
N ASP A 36 2.85 12.59 -7.74
CA ASP A 36 3.27 13.43 -8.88
C ASP A 36 3.43 12.61 -10.17
N ARG A 37 4.11 11.46 -10.10
CA ARG A 37 4.25 10.55 -11.25
C ARG A 37 2.89 10.07 -11.76
N LYS A 38 2.02 9.61 -10.86
CA LYS A 38 0.68 9.11 -11.22
C LYS A 38 -0.19 10.21 -11.86
N MET A 39 -0.14 11.42 -11.33
CA MET A 39 -0.86 12.56 -11.91
C MET A 39 -0.32 12.89 -13.32
N ARG A 40 1.00 12.82 -13.55
CA ARG A 40 1.59 13.06 -14.89
C ARG A 40 1.18 11.98 -15.90
N GLU A 41 1.16 10.72 -15.50
CA GLU A 41 0.68 9.60 -16.33
C GLU A 41 -0.79 9.78 -16.74
N LEU A 42 -1.66 10.11 -15.77
CA LEU A 42 -3.08 10.34 -16.03
C LEU A 42 -3.30 11.60 -16.89
N ARG A 43 -2.47 12.63 -16.75
CA ARG A 43 -2.49 13.82 -17.60
C ARG A 43 -2.11 13.50 -19.05
N ALA A 44 -1.16 12.59 -19.27
CA ALA A 44 -0.75 12.17 -20.61
C ALA A 44 -1.84 11.36 -21.34
N ASN A 45 -2.60 10.56 -20.59
CA ASN A 45 -3.65 9.70 -21.13
C ASN A 45 -5.02 10.40 -21.29
N ALA A 46 -5.23 11.54 -20.62
CA ALA A 46 -6.50 12.28 -20.66
C ALA A 46 -6.41 13.56 -21.48
N LYS A 47 -7.47 13.87 -22.25
CA LYS A 47 -7.56 15.09 -23.05
C LYS A 47 -7.76 16.31 -22.14
N ALA A 48 -6.67 16.92 -21.71
CA ALA A 48 -6.58 18.18 -20.94
C ALA A 48 -7.54 18.28 -19.72
N PRO A 49 -7.41 17.42 -18.70
CA PRO A 49 -8.19 17.56 -17.47
C PRO A 49 -7.77 18.82 -16.69
N SER A 50 -8.73 19.46 -16.02
CA SER A 50 -8.43 20.48 -15.01
C SER A 50 -7.65 19.86 -13.85
N PHE A 51 -6.86 20.66 -13.14
CA PHE A 51 -6.06 20.20 -11.99
C PHE A 51 -6.93 19.51 -10.93
N GLU A 52 -8.09 20.06 -10.61
CA GLU A 52 -9.02 19.47 -9.63
C GLU A 52 -9.51 18.09 -10.05
N ARG A 53 -9.91 17.92 -11.33
CA ARG A 53 -10.33 16.62 -11.85
C ARG A 53 -9.19 15.63 -11.86
N LEU A 54 -7.98 16.06 -12.24
CA LEU A 54 -6.80 15.22 -12.22
C LEU A 54 -6.47 14.76 -10.80
N ALA A 55 -6.57 15.66 -9.81
CA ALA A 55 -6.36 15.32 -8.41
C ALA A 55 -7.37 14.29 -7.89
N VAL A 56 -8.66 14.49 -8.15
CA VAL A 56 -9.71 13.54 -7.75
C VAL A 56 -9.53 12.19 -8.46
N LEU A 57 -9.25 12.19 -9.76
CA LEU A 57 -9.03 10.96 -10.52
C LEU A 57 -7.82 10.18 -9.99
N THR A 58 -6.73 10.89 -9.70
CA THR A 58 -5.51 10.29 -9.14
C THR A 58 -5.79 9.73 -7.74
N ALA A 59 -6.46 10.49 -6.87
CA ALA A 59 -6.81 10.04 -5.54
C ALA A 59 -7.65 8.75 -5.58
N ILE A 60 -8.64 8.67 -6.48
CA ILE A 60 -9.45 7.46 -6.64
C ILE A 60 -8.62 6.29 -7.20
N SER A 61 -7.77 6.53 -8.21
CA SER A 61 -6.90 5.50 -8.78
C SER A 61 -5.96 4.90 -7.73
N VAL A 62 -5.28 5.75 -6.96
CA VAL A 62 -4.36 5.33 -5.90
C VAL A 62 -5.11 4.61 -4.78
N THR A 63 -6.27 5.11 -4.37
CA THR A 63 -7.11 4.44 -3.37
C THR A 63 -7.58 3.07 -3.85
N HIS A 64 -7.96 2.95 -5.12
CA HIS A 64 -8.36 1.68 -5.71
C HIS A 64 -7.22 0.66 -5.71
N GLU A 65 -6.02 1.09 -6.12
CA GLU A 65 -4.80 0.26 -6.08
C GLU A 65 -4.47 -0.19 -4.66
N PHE A 66 -4.50 0.74 -3.69
CA PHE A 66 -4.28 0.43 -2.28
C PHE A 66 -5.27 -0.61 -1.74
N LEU A 67 -6.56 -0.42 -2.00
CA LEU A 67 -7.60 -1.36 -1.56
C LEU A 67 -7.46 -2.73 -2.24
N SER A 68 -7.03 -2.76 -3.52
CA SER A 68 -6.76 -4.00 -4.23
C SER A 68 -5.59 -4.76 -3.61
N LEU A 69 -4.49 -4.05 -3.33
CA LEU A 69 -3.29 -4.62 -2.72
C LEU A 69 -3.58 -5.15 -1.31
N ARG A 70 -4.36 -4.41 -0.52
CA ARG A 70 -4.82 -4.86 0.80
C ARG A 70 -5.62 -6.16 0.72
N LYS A 71 -6.59 -6.25 -0.19
CA LYS A 71 -7.35 -7.50 -0.40
C LYS A 71 -6.46 -8.67 -0.84
N GLN A 72 -5.46 -8.42 -1.67
CA GLN A 72 -4.50 -9.45 -2.07
C GLN A 72 -3.66 -9.94 -0.89
N HIS A 73 -3.20 -9.02 -0.04
CA HIS A 73 -2.47 -9.34 1.18
C HIS A 73 -3.33 -10.19 2.14
N ASP A 74 -4.56 -9.76 2.44
CA ASP A 74 -5.48 -10.50 3.32
C ASP A 74 -5.74 -11.92 2.78
N ASN A 75 -5.93 -12.06 1.47
CA ASN A 75 -6.11 -13.37 0.83
C ASN A 75 -4.84 -14.23 0.90
N GLN A 76 -3.66 -13.63 0.81
CA GLN A 76 -2.38 -14.34 0.90
C GLN A 76 -2.16 -14.85 2.33
N GLU A 77 -2.43 -14.02 3.33
CA GLU A 77 -2.37 -14.39 4.74
C GLU A 77 -3.31 -15.56 5.07
N GLN A 78 -4.54 -15.52 4.56
CA GLN A 78 -5.48 -16.62 4.72
C GLN A 78 -4.96 -17.93 4.09
N ARG A 79 -4.43 -17.87 2.86
CA ARG A 79 -3.85 -19.04 2.19
C ARG A 79 -2.66 -19.62 2.94
N LEU A 80 -1.82 -18.77 3.52
CA LEU A 80 -0.68 -19.22 4.34
C LEU A 80 -1.16 -19.90 5.62
N SER A 81 -2.16 -19.33 6.29
CA SER A 81 -2.79 -19.91 7.48
C SER A 81 -3.41 -21.28 7.18
N ASP A 82 -4.19 -21.39 6.10
CA ASP A 82 -4.81 -22.64 5.65
C ASP A 82 -3.75 -23.69 5.28
N GLY A 83 -2.68 -23.27 4.61
CA GLY A 83 -1.55 -24.12 4.26
C GLY A 83 -0.81 -24.64 5.49
N LEU A 84 -0.57 -23.79 6.49
CA LEU A 84 0.03 -24.18 7.77
C LEU A 84 -0.87 -25.15 8.54
N ALA A 85 -2.18 -24.92 8.57
CA ALA A 85 -3.14 -25.83 9.20
C ALA A 85 -3.15 -27.21 8.51
N ALA A 86 -3.11 -27.23 7.17
CA ALA A 86 -3.04 -28.47 6.41
C ALA A 86 -1.72 -29.23 6.64
N LEU A 87 -0.59 -28.53 6.72
CA LEU A 87 0.71 -29.14 7.05
C LEU A 87 0.72 -29.72 8.46
N ARG A 88 0.17 -28.99 9.44
CA ARG A 88 0.01 -29.47 10.81
C ARG A 88 -0.82 -30.76 10.85
N SER A 89 -1.98 -30.78 10.19
CA SER A 89 -2.83 -31.98 10.14
C SER A 89 -2.12 -33.19 9.50
N LYS A 90 -1.28 -32.97 8.47
CA LYS A 90 -0.47 -34.04 7.86
C LYS A 90 0.62 -34.56 8.80
N LEU A 91 1.25 -33.68 9.58
CA LEU A 91 2.24 -34.07 10.59
C LEU A 91 1.58 -34.89 11.69
N ASP A 92 0.45 -34.43 12.22
CA ASP A 92 -0.30 -35.14 13.26
C ASP A 92 -0.70 -36.55 12.77
N ALA A 93 -1.21 -36.67 11.54
CA ALA A 93 -1.57 -37.96 10.94
C ALA A 93 -0.36 -38.89 10.72
N ALA A 94 0.81 -38.35 10.37
CA ALA A 94 2.02 -39.15 10.19
C ALA A 94 2.59 -39.65 11.53
N LEU A 95 2.52 -38.83 12.57
CA LEU A 95 2.96 -39.16 13.92
C LEU A 95 2.03 -40.19 14.60
N GLU A 96 0.72 -40.06 14.41
CA GLU A 96 -0.26 -41.07 14.86
C GLU A 96 -0.14 -42.38 14.08
N GLY A 97 0.31 -42.31 12.82
CA GLY A 97 0.58 -43.45 11.95
C GLY A 97 1.89 -44.18 12.22
N GLU A 98 2.70 -43.75 13.20
CA GLU A 98 3.93 -44.43 13.60
C GLU A 98 3.62 -45.37 14.80
N PRO A 99 3.23 -46.64 14.57
CA PRO A 99 3.12 -47.58 15.66
C PRO A 99 4.51 -47.74 16.24
N LEU A 100 4.68 -47.31 17.50
CA LEU A 100 5.87 -47.61 18.30
C LEU A 100 6.18 -49.10 18.14
N LYS A 101 7.18 -49.42 17.31
CA LYS A 101 7.77 -50.76 17.29
C LYS A 101 8.49 -50.91 18.62
N ARG A 102 7.88 -51.79 19.43
CA ARG A 102 8.36 -52.45 20.66
C ARG A 102 9.86 -52.46 20.86
#